data_AF-A0A1M3EUV5-F1
#
_entry.id   AF-A0A1M3EUV5-F1
#
_cell.length_a   1.000
_cell.length_b   1.000
_cell.length_c   1.000
_cell.angle_alpha   90.00
_cell.angle_beta   90.00
_cell.angle_gamma   90.00
#
_symmetry.space_group_name_H-M   'P 1'
#
loop_
_entity.id
_entity.type
_entity.pdbx_description
1 polymer ?
#
loop_
_entity_poly.entity_id
_entity_poly.type
_entity_poly.pdbx_seq_one_letter_code
_entity_poly.pdbx_strand_id
1 'polypeptide(L)' 'MVQQVLDAITDAPAWVRNNRHDFLATNQMARALHAPMLDHQPHPANGARFVYLDPCLRTAAAGA' A
#
# COMPACT_ATOMS: atom_id res chain seq x y z
N MET A 1 -12.12 15.52 -3.53
CA MET A 1 -12.24 15.02 -4.91
C MET A 1 -11.54 13.67 -5.13
N VAL A 2 -10.22 13.53 -4.93
CA VAL A 2 -9.51 12.26 -5.23
C VAL A 2 -10.11 11.05 -4.49
N GLN A 3 -10.39 11.18 -3.19
CA GLN A 3 -11.04 10.09 -2.44
C GLN A 3 -12.44 9.76 -2.98
N GLN A 4 -13.24 10.75 -3.33
CA GLN A 4 -14.57 10.52 -3.93
C GLN A 4 -14.51 9.79 -5.27
N VAL A 5 -13.48 10.06 -6.09
CA VAL A 5 -13.24 9.34 -7.34
C VAL A 5 -12.82 7.90 -7.08
N LEU A 6 -11.99 7.66 -6.06
CA LEU A 6 -11.58 6.31 -5.67
C LEU A 6 -12.75 5.51 -5.07
N ASP A 7 -13.59 6.14 -4.26
CA ASP A 7 -14.77 5.53 -3.65
C ASP A 7 -15.86 5.21 -4.69
N ALA A 8 -15.89 5.95 -5.82
CA ALA A 8 -16.77 5.64 -6.95
C ALA A 8 -16.35 4.37 -7.71
N ILE A 9 -15.10 3.92 -7.55
CA ILE A 9 -14.61 2.65 -8.11
C ILE A 9 -14.84 1.57 -7.05
N THR A 10 -15.98 0.89 -7.15
CA THR A 10 -16.42 -0.12 -6.16
C THR A 10 -16.06 -1.55 -6.56
N ASP A 11 -15.99 -1.84 -7.86
CA ASP A 11 -15.80 -3.21 -8.38
C ASP A 11 -14.32 -3.57 -8.60
N ALA A 12 -13.40 -2.67 -8.25
CA ALA A 12 -11.97 -2.90 -8.39
C ALA A 12 -11.14 -2.14 -7.33
N PRO A 13 -9.97 -2.67 -6.92
CA PRO A 13 -9.03 -1.94 -6.09
C PRO A 13 -8.44 -0.75 -6.85
N ALA A 14 -8.44 0.44 -6.22
CA ALA A 14 -7.91 1.66 -6.80
C ALA A 14 -7.07 2.46 -5.79
N TRP A 15 -5.98 3.08 -6.25
CA TRP A 15 -5.12 3.93 -5.45
C TRP A 15 -4.46 5.03 -6.29
N VAL A 16 -3.96 6.05 -5.60
CA VAL A 16 -3.14 7.12 -6.17
C VAL A 16 -1.76 7.06 -5.53
N ARG A 17 -0.71 7.20 -6.34
CA ARG A 17 0.68 7.19 -5.91
C ARG A 17 1.48 8.32 -6.54
N ASN A 18 2.53 8.77 -5.84
CA ASN A 18 3.48 9.73 -6.40
C ASN A 18 4.57 9.05 -7.25
N ASN A 19 5.45 9.86 -7.85
CA ASN A 19 6.57 9.36 -8.66
C ASN A 19 7.61 8.57 -7.84
N ARG A 20 7.63 8.76 -6.52
CA ARG A 20 8.46 7.98 -5.59
C ARG A 20 7.83 6.66 -5.19
N HIS A 21 6.64 6.32 -5.72
CA HIS A 21 5.84 5.15 -5.37
C HIS A 21 5.18 5.18 -3.98
N ASP A 22 5.10 6.35 -3.34
CA ASP A 22 4.33 6.51 -2.10
C ASP A 22 2.84 6.55 -2.43
N PHE A 23 2.04 5.76 -1.69
CA PHE A 23 0.59 5.75 -1.76
C PHE A 23 0.05 7.01 -1.08
N LEU A 24 -0.73 7.79 -1.83
CA LEU A 24 -1.32 9.05 -1.40
C LEU A 24 -2.80 8.89 -1.00
N ALA A 25 -3.51 7.97 -1.64
CA ALA A 25 -4.92 7.69 -1.39
C ALA A 25 -5.28 6.29 -1.90
N THR A 26 -6.22 5.60 -1.25
CA THR A 26 -6.67 4.25 -1.61
C THR A 26 -8.17 4.11 -1.34
N ASN A 27 -8.90 3.34 -2.16
CA ASN A 27 -10.22 2.87 -1.78
C ASN A 27 -10.14 1.72 -0.75
N GLN A 28 -11.27 1.32 -0.17
CA GLN A 28 -11.33 0.27 0.85
C GLN A 28 -10.79 -1.08 0.35
N MET A 29 -11.06 -1.42 -0.92
CA MET A 29 -10.63 -2.70 -1.50
C MET A 29 -9.10 -2.74 -1.71
N ALA A 30 -8.51 -1.65 -2.21
CA ALA A 30 -7.05 -1.52 -2.29
C ALA A 30 -6.40 -1.48 -0.90
N ARG A 31 -7.08 -0.91 0.09
CA ARG A 31 -6.61 -0.96 1.49
C ARG A 31 -6.56 -2.39 2.02
N ALA A 32 -7.57 -3.20 1.74
CA ALA A 32 -7.57 -4.61 2.14
C ALA A 32 -6.45 -5.40 1.46
N LEU A 33 -6.20 -5.14 0.17
CA LEU A 33 -5.11 -5.79 -0.57
C LEU A 33 -3.72 -5.41 -0.06
N HIS A 34 -3.53 -4.15 0.32
CA HIS A 34 -2.23 -3.60 0.73
C HIS A 34 -2.11 -3.41 2.25
N ALA A 35 -2.98 -4.02 3.05
CA ALA A 35 -3.06 -3.80 4.50
C ALA A 35 -1.71 -3.97 5.23
N PRO A 36 -0.91 -5.03 4.98
CA PRO A 36 0.38 -5.20 5.66
C PRO A 36 1.35 -4.05 5.39
N MET A 37 1.29 -3.45 4.21
CA MET A 37 2.15 -2.33 3.81
C MET A 37 1.61 -0.98 4.30
N LEU A 38 0.29 -0.79 4.30
CA LEU A 38 -0.36 0.45 4.73
C LEU A 38 -0.35 0.62 6.25
N ASP A 39 -0.34 -0.49 6.99
CA ASP A 39 -0.31 -0.48 8.46
C ASP A 39 1.14 -0.37 9.01
N HIS A 40 2.16 -0.53 8.17
CA HIS A 40 3.55 -0.29 8.56
C HIS A 40 3.90 1.21 8.56
N GLN A 41 3.87 1.83 9.75
CA GLN A 41 4.44 3.15 10.03
C GLN A 41 5.89 3.00 10.54
N PRO A 42 6.84 3.91 10.19
CA PRO A 42 6.62 5.36 10.14
C PRO A 42 6.73 6.03 8.77
N HIS A 43 6.76 5.29 7.67
CA HIS A 43 7.00 5.84 6.34
C HIS A 43 5.69 5.90 5.53
N PRO A 44 5.55 6.84 4.57
CA PRO A 44 4.49 6.75 3.57
C PRO A 44 4.53 5.36 2.92
N ALA A 45 3.39 4.68 2.89
CA ALA A 45 3.28 3.33 2.36
C ALA A 45 3.81 3.31 0.92
N ASN A 46 4.91 2.61 0.70
CA ASN A 46 5.62 2.63 -0.57
C ASN A 46 5.91 1.20 -1.01
N GLY A 47 5.29 0.78 -2.11
CA GLY A 47 5.40 -0.59 -2.61
C GLY A 47 6.83 -1.05 -2.85
N ALA A 48 7.69 -0.15 -3.33
CA ALA A 48 9.10 -0.48 -3.57
C ALA A 48 9.86 -0.63 -2.24
N ARG A 49 9.60 0.21 -1.24
CA ARG A 49 10.24 0.04 0.07
C ARG A 49 9.75 -1.21 0.78
N PHE A 50 8.46 -1.51 0.71
CA PHE A 50 7.90 -2.69 1.34
C PHE A 50 8.52 -3.98 0.80
N VAL A 51 8.60 -4.11 -0.52
CA VAL A 51 9.13 -5.32 -1.17
C VAL A 51 10.64 -5.47 -0.97
N TYR A 52 11.41 -4.38 -1.02
CA TYR A 52 12.88 -4.46 -1.11
C TYR A 52 13.63 -4.08 0.18
N LEU A 53 13.02 -3.28 1.05
CA LEU A 53 13.70 -2.64 2.18
C LEU A 53 13.01 -2.91 3.53
N ASP A 54 11.83 -3.52 3.54
CA ASP A 54 11.13 -3.80 4.78
C ASP A 54 11.75 -4.99 5.53
N PRO A 55 12.28 -4.77 6.76
CA PRO A 55 12.88 -5.83 7.55
C PRO A 55 11.88 -6.92 7.97
N CYS A 56 10.56 -6.65 8.04
CA CYS A 56 9.56 -7.68 8.36
C CYS A 56 9.45 -8.75 7.26
N LEU A 57 9.72 -8.40 6.00
CA LEU A 57 9.76 -9.35 4.89
C LEU A 57 11.03 -10.23 4.91
N ARG A 58 12.12 -9.74 5.50
CA ARG A 58 13.36 -10.50 5.71
C ARG A 58 13.21 -11.58 6.78
N THR A 59 12.48 -11.32 7.85
CA THR A 59 12.28 -12.31 8.93
C THR A 59 11.34 -13.45 8.54
N ALA A 60 10.39 -13.20 7.63
CA ALA A 60 9.52 -14.26 7.10
C ALA A 60 10.26 -15.25 6.17
N ALA A 61 11.34 -14.81 5.50
CA ALA A 61 12.15 -15.65 4.62
C ALA A 61 13.29 -16.41 5.34
N ALA A 62 13.50 -16.17 6.63
CA ALA A 62 14.56 -16.80 7.42
C ALA A 62 14.08 -17.98 8.29
N GLY A 63 12.85 -18.47 8.05
CA GLY A 63 12.22 -19.56 8.80
C GLY A 63 11.60 -20.64 7.93
N ALA A 64 12.18 -20.91 6.75
CA ALA A 64 11.86 -22.06 5.89
C ALA A 64 13.10 -22.92 5.67
#